data_AF-G7VHC9-F1
#
_entry.id   AF-G7VHC9-F1
#
_cell.length_a   1.000
_cell.length_b   1.000
_cell.length_c   1.000
_cell.angle_alpha   90.00
_cell.angle_beta   90.00
_cell.angle_gamma   90.00
#
_symmetry.space_group_name_H-M   'P 1'
#
loop_
_entity.id
_entity.type
_entity.pdbx_description
1 polymer ?
#
loop_
_entity_poly.entity_id
_entity_poly.type
_entity_poly.pdbx_seq_one_letter_code
_entity_poly.pdbx_strand_id
1 'polypeptide(L)'
;MIDLGIIPISRLRRAIEEVGGQIWFFIDFDPFRTVYTLALCGGSPCVVISGQDMSPIQLTLEEYLRIERDERKIASLHYTIQYLLDKSYGDSPRESIE
;
A
#
# COMPACT_ATOMS: atom_id res chain seq x y z
N MET A 1 9.00 -10.30 -8.95
CA MET A 1 8.73 -10.01 -7.54
C MET A 1 9.45 -8.71 -7.20
N ILE A 2 8.72 -7.68 -6.81
CA ILE A 2 9.33 -6.44 -6.31
C ILE A 2 9.75 -6.72 -4.87
N ASP A 3 11.02 -6.49 -4.59
CA ASP A 3 11.52 -6.47 -3.23
C ASP A 3 11.10 -5.12 -2.61
N LEU A 4 10.11 -5.16 -1.72
CA LEU A 4 9.67 -3.98 -0.96
C LEU A 4 10.81 -3.35 -0.14
N GLY A 5 11.92 -4.07 0.08
CA GLY A 5 13.15 -3.55 0.69
C GLY A 5 13.94 -2.58 -0.21
N ILE A 6 13.65 -2.50 -1.51
CA ILE A 6 14.37 -1.65 -2.47
C ILE A 6 13.63 -0.32 -2.72
N ILE A 7 12.36 -0.21 -2.37
CA ILE A 7 11.57 1.01 -2.59
C ILE A 7 11.94 2.05 -1.53
N PRO A 8 12.46 3.23 -1.91
CA PRO A 8 12.71 4.28 -0.93
C PRO A 8 11.41 4.70 -0.26
N ILE A 9 11.36 4.63 1.08
CA ILE A 9 10.16 4.99 1.88
C ILE A 9 9.65 6.39 1.51
N SER A 10 10.54 7.33 1.20
CA SER A 10 10.18 8.68 0.76
C SER A 10 9.40 8.72 -0.55
N ARG A 11 9.71 7.83 -1.51
CA ARG A 11 8.97 7.72 -2.78
C ARG A 11 7.58 7.16 -2.55
N LEU A 12 7.47 6.08 -1.77
CA LEU A 12 6.19 5.50 -1.45
C LEU A 12 5.31 6.47 -0.65
N ARG A 13 5.89 7.18 0.32
CA ARG A 13 5.19 8.23 1.07
C ARG A 13 4.57 9.26 0.13
N ARG A 14 5.39 9.84 -0.76
CA ARG A 14 4.93 10.84 -1.72
C ARG A 14 3.84 10.30 -2.64
N ALA A 15 3.99 9.09 -3.15
CA ALA A 15 2.98 8.47 -4.01
C ALA A 15 1.63 8.27 -3.28
N ILE A 16 1.66 7.96 -1.98
CA ILE A 16 0.46 7.89 -1.14
C ILE A 16 -0.12 9.30 -0.90
N GLU A 17 0.72 10.31 -0.66
CA GLU A 17 0.28 11.71 -0.51
C GLU A 17 -0.48 12.19 -1.76
N GLU A 18 0.02 11.86 -2.96
CA GLU A 18 -0.57 12.26 -4.24
C GLU A 18 -1.98 11.68 -4.50
N VAL A 19 -2.35 10.58 -3.82
CA VAL A 19 -3.70 10.00 -3.89
C VAL A 19 -4.59 10.37 -2.68
N GLY A 20 -4.18 11.35 -1.87
CA GLY A 20 -4.96 11.84 -0.73
C GLY A 20 -4.57 11.19 0.61
N GLY A 21 -3.39 10.58 0.70
CA GLY A 21 -2.82 10.06 1.95
C GLY A 21 -3.24 8.63 2.31
N GLN A 22 -4.15 8.02 1.53
CA GLN A 22 -4.60 6.64 1.73
C GLN A 22 -5.20 6.04 0.47
N ILE A 23 -5.13 4.71 0.34
CA ILE A 23 -5.78 3.94 -0.73
C ILE A 23 -6.15 2.54 -0.22
N TRP A 24 -7.35 2.07 -0.57
CA TRP A 24 -7.75 0.69 -0.28
C TRP A 24 -7.05 -0.26 -1.24
N PHE A 25 -6.45 -1.32 -0.69
CA PHE A 25 -5.81 -2.35 -1.50
C PHE A 25 -6.53 -3.69 -1.43
N PHE A 26 -7.32 -3.97 -0.40
CA PHE A 26 -8.06 -5.23 -0.30
C PHE A 26 -9.33 -5.06 0.52
N ILE A 27 -10.38 -5.81 0.17
CA ILE A 27 -11.62 -5.90 0.95
C ILE A 27 -11.96 -7.37 1.12
N ASP A 28 -12.05 -7.80 2.37
CA ASP A 28 -12.59 -9.11 2.74
C ASP A 28 -14.06 -8.94 3.12
N PHE A 29 -14.92 -9.85 2.69
CA PHE A 29 -16.38 -9.76 2.92
C PHE A 29 -16.91 -10.79 3.92
N ASP A 30 -16.11 -11.81 4.27
CA ASP A 30 -16.54 -12.93 5.11
C ASP A 30 -15.58 -13.14 6.29
N PRO A 31 -16.06 -13.35 7.54
CA PRO A 31 -17.46 -13.29 8.01
C PRO A 31 -17.98 -11.86 8.22
N PHE A 32 -17.10 -10.85 8.23
CA PHE A 32 -17.44 -9.43 8.35
C PHE A 32 -16.61 -8.62 7.36
N ARG A 33 -17.16 -7.49 6.91
CA ARG A 33 -16.44 -6.60 6.00
C ARG A 33 -15.18 -6.06 6.68
N THR A 34 -14.02 -6.41 6.13
CA THR A 34 -12.71 -5.92 6.58
C THR A 34 -12.03 -5.21 5.42
N VAL A 35 -11.69 -3.93 5.61
CA VAL A 35 -11.01 -3.11 4.61
C VAL A 35 -9.55 -2.96 5.00
N TYR A 36 -8.68 -3.24 4.04
CA TYR A 36 -7.24 -3.08 4.17
C TYR A 36 -6.79 -1.87 3.36
N THR A 37 -6.17 -0.93 4.05
CA THR A 37 -5.81 0.39 3.51
C THR A 37 -4.31 0.60 3.63
N LEU A 38 -3.67 1.03 2.56
CA LEU A 38 -2.31 1.58 2.59
C LEU A 38 -2.45 3.07 2.88
N ALA A 39 -1.85 3.55 3.97
CA ALA A 39 -2.02 4.92 4.44
C ALA A 39 -0.72 5.51 5.00
N LEU A 40 -0.78 6.76 5.46
CA LEU A 40 0.29 7.42 6.21
C LEU A 40 -0.04 7.49 7.70
N CYS A 41 0.59 6.65 8.51
CA CYS A 41 0.49 6.68 9.96
C CYS A 41 1.63 7.54 10.51
N GLY A 42 1.33 8.74 10.99
CA GLY A 42 2.36 9.68 11.48
C GLY A 42 3.37 10.08 10.39
N GLY A 43 2.96 10.09 9.12
CA GLY A 43 3.81 10.41 7.98
C GLY A 43 4.61 9.24 7.40
N SER A 44 4.47 8.03 7.96
CA SER A 44 5.13 6.82 7.45
C SER A 44 4.11 5.87 6.80
N PRO A 45 4.44 5.22 5.66
CA PRO A 45 3.59 4.20 5.06
C PRO A 45 3.25 3.07 6.04
N CYS A 46 1.97 2.75 6.14
CA CYS A 46 1.43 1.72 7.05
C CYS A 46 0.23 1.02 6.42
N VAL A 47 -0.13 -0.14 6.98
CA VAL A 47 -1.40 -0.80 6.72
C VAL A 47 -2.38 -0.49 7.85
N VAL A 48 -3.56 0.00 7.49
CA VAL A 48 -4.70 0.14 8.40
C VAL A 48 -5.73 -0.93 8.06
N ILE A 49 -6.11 -1.72 9.06
CA ILE A 49 -7.10 -2.79 8.95
C ILE A 49 -8.34 -2.37 9.75
N SER A 50 -9.46 -2.22 9.06
CA SER A 50 -10.73 -1.78 9.66
C SER A 50 -11.82 -2.80 9.38
N GLY A 51 -12.32 -3.45 10.43
CA GLY A 51 -13.47 -4.37 10.39
C GLY A 51 -14.76 -3.71 10.87
N GLN A 52 -15.89 -4.15 10.34
CA GLN A 52 -17.19 -3.93 10.96
C GLN A 52 -17.12 -4.53 12.38
N ASP A 53 -17.20 -3.70 13.42
CA ASP A 53 -17.10 -4.08 14.85
C ASP A 53 -15.67 -4.30 15.42
N MET A 54 -14.63 -3.83 14.73
CA MET A 54 -13.26 -3.82 15.26
C MET A 54 -12.70 -2.41 15.34
N SER A 55 -11.95 -2.11 16.41
CA SER A 55 -11.08 -0.94 16.44
C SER A 55 -10.05 -1.05 15.30
N PRO A 56 -9.81 0.01 14.52
CA PRO A 56 -8.80 -0.02 13.47
C PRO A 56 -7.42 -0.37 14.02
N ILE A 57 -6.75 -1.29 13.34
CA ILE A 57 -5.39 -1.70 13.66
C ILE A 57 -4.45 -1.01 12.68
N GLN A 58 -3.38 -0.41 13.19
CA GLN A 58 -2.31 0.18 12.38
C GLN A 58 -1.05 -0.67 12.52
N LEU A 59 -0.48 -1.07 11.40
CA LEU A 59 0.74 -1.85 11.32
C LEU A 59 1.71 -1.16 10.38
N THR A 60 2.99 -1.10 10.74
CA THR A 60 4.02 -0.80 9.75
C THR A 60 3.98 -1.83 8.60
N LEU A 61 4.52 -1.48 7.43
CA LEU A 61 4.61 -2.43 6.33
C LEU A 61 5.39 -3.69 6.72
N GLU A 62 6.47 -3.54 7.50
CA GLU A 62 7.27 -4.66 8.00
C GLU A 62 6.44 -5.58 8.91
N GLU A 63 5.72 -5.02 9.88
CA GLU A 63 4.88 -5.80 10.78
C GLU A 63 3.78 -6.54 10.03
N TYR A 64 3.11 -5.87 9.08
CA TYR A 64 2.07 -6.47 8.27
C TYR A 64 2.61 -7.66 7.45
N LEU A 65 3.73 -7.48 6.75
CA LEU A 65 4.35 -8.54 5.93
C LEU A 65 4.88 -9.70 6.76
N ARG A 66 5.25 -9.46 8.02
CA ARG A 66 5.72 -10.51 8.94
C ARG A 66 4.57 -11.42 9.40
N ILE A 67 3.37 -10.88 9.59
CA ILE A 67 2.22 -11.61 10.17
C ILE A 67 1.23 -12.10 9.12
N GLU A 68 1.06 -11.39 8.01
CA GLU A 68 0.12 -11.75 6.96
C GLU A 68 0.57 -13.02 6.24
N ARG A 69 -0.37 -13.94 6.03
CA ARG A 69 -0.15 -15.23 5.38
C ARG A 69 -1.04 -15.43 4.17
N ASP A 70 -2.10 -14.64 4.00
CA ASP A 70 -2.93 -14.70 2.81
C ASP A 70 -2.18 -14.05 1.63
N GLU A 71 -1.70 -14.89 0.72
CA GLU A 71 -0.95 -14.48 -0.46
C GLU A 71 -1.73 -13.50 -1.35
N ARG A 72 -3.06 -13.55 -1.35
CA ARG A 72 -3.89 -12.63 -2.13
C ARG A 72 -3.83 -11.23 -1.56
N LYS A 73 -3.83 -11.09 -0.23
CA LYS A 73 -3.73 -9.78 0.45
C LYS A 73 -2.35 -9.16 0.22
N ILE A 74 -1.29 -9.97 0.31
CA ILE A 74 0.08 -9.56 0.01
C ILE A 74 0.22 -9.14 -1.46
N ALA A 75 -0.28 -9.96 -2.40
CA ALA A 75 -0.24 -9.65 -3.82
C ALA A 75 -0.99 -8.35 -4.15
N SER A 76 -2.15 -8.12 -3.50
CA SER A 76 -2.92 -6.90 -3.69
C SER A 76 -2.19 -5.68 -3.15
N LEU A 77 -1.55 -5.77 -1.98
CA LEU A 77 -0.68 -4.71 -1.44
C LEU A 77 0.45 -4.38 -2.42
N HIS A 78 1.14 -5.40 -2.93
CA HIS A 78 2.23 -5.24 -3.90
C HIS A 78 1.74 -4.54 -5.18
N TYR A 79 0.61 -4.98 -5.72
CA TYR A 79 0.00 -4.37 -6.90
C TYR A 79 -0.32 -2.90 -6.65
N THR A 80 -0.95 -2.58 -5.50
CA THR A 80 -1.29 -1.19 -5.16
C THR A 80 -0.05 -0.32 -5.01
N ILE A 81 1.01 -0.81 -4.36
CA ILE A 81 2.29 -0.07 -4.25
C ILE A 81 2.87 0.19 -5.64
N GLN A 82 2.90 -0.82 -6.51
CA GLN A 82 3.42 -0.67 -7.87
C GLN A 82 2.60 0.34 -8.66
N TYR A 83 1.27 0.23 -8.62
CA TYR A 83 0.36 1.19 -9.26
C TYR A 83 0.61 2.62 -8.80
N LEU A 84 0.78 2.85 -7.49
CA LEU A 84 1.09 4.17 -6.95
C LEU A 84 2.42 4.72 -7.48
N LEU A 85 3.46 3.89 -7.49
CA LEU A 85 4.78 4.29 -7.97
C LEU A 85 4.76 4.59 -9.48
N ASP A 86 4.11 3.74 -10.28
CA ASP A 86 3.98 3.94 -11.72
C ASP A 86 3.18 5.20 -12.02
N LYS A 87 2.09 5.44 -11.30
CA LYS A 87 1.30 6.67 -11.46
C LYS A 87 2.09 7.93 -11.10
N SER A 88 2.94 7.87 -10.07
CA SER A 88 3.66 9.05 -9.56
C SER A 88 4.97 9.32 -10.32
N TYR A 89 5.58 8.28 -10.91
CA TYR A 89 6.93 8.34 -11.48
C TYR A 89 7.08 7.73 -12.89
N GLY A 90 6.12 6.93 -13.33
CA GLY A 90 6.15 6.20 -14.61
C GLY A 90 5.95 7.08 -15.85
N ASP A 91 5.42 8.29 -15.67
CA ASP A 91 5.27 9.31 -16.73
C ASP A 91 6.52 10.19 -16.92
N SER A 92 7.69 9.77 -16.44
CA SER A 92 8.94 10.41 -16.89
C SER A 92 8.98 10.29 -18.42
N PRO A 93 8.99 11.40 -19.19
CA PRO A 93 9.04 11.33 -20.64
C PRO A 93 10.25 10.49 -21.00
N ARG A 94 10.04 9.39 -21.72
CA ARG A 94 11.12 8.83 -22.52
C ARG A 94 11.57 9.98 -23.41
N GLU A 95 12.71 10.58 -23.08
CA GLU A 95 13.39 11.49 -23.99
C GLU A 95 13.40 10.80 -25.34
N SER A 96 12.73 11.42 -26.30
CA SER A 96 12.83 11.09 -27.71
C SER A 96 14.32 11.16 -28.07
N ILE A 97 14.97 10.01 -28.13
CA ILE A 97 16.26 9.91 -28.78
C ILE A 97 15.95 10.00 -30.27
N GLU A 98 16.27 11.17 -30.82
CA GLU A 98 16.29 11.49 -32.26
C GLU A 98 17.09 10.47 -33.07
#